data_AF-A0A2K8N6Z2-F1
#
_entry.id   AF-A0A2K8N6Z2-F1
#
_cell.length_a   1.000
_cell.length_b   1.000
_cell.length_c   1.000
_cell.angle_alpha   90.00
_cell.angle_beta   90.00
_cell.angle_gamma   90.00
#
_symmetry.space_group_name_H-M   'P 1'
#
loop_
_entity.id
_entity.type
_entity.pdbx_description
1 polymer ?
#
loop_
_entity_poly.entity_id
_entity_poly.type
_entity_poly.pdbx_seq_one_letter_code
_entity_poly.pdbx_strand_id
1 'polypeptide(L)'
;MGERAVVEGKSTAFVEYNGSYKARIFDLFETGRHGVLGARSSGDSVGLEGIGMGEVIRVSDKKQFLQWFLQRYELRSPEAGRLLRYLSNQEHILQRVHFADDLRNLPKTLLISATCVDTAPFRFCKNGRVTTSVADAFRDIRQFPNEDIYISLFFRNRSACAEYAAVLERQIRPTQRQSVFFLELQAYWILDAIHREVLYRHWMEAADRALELGDRELFEKAARELRRLGDPDAVIRSVGTEENI
;
A
#
# COMPACT_ATOMS: atom_id res chain seq x y z
N MET A 1 -75.49 1.01 -16.51
CA MET A 1 -74.24 0.22 -16.66
C MET A 1 -73.17 1.02 -15.92
N GLY A 2 -72.94 0.82 -14.62
CA GLY A 2 -72.41 -0.37 -13.93
C GLY A 2 -70.95 -0.01 -13.54
N GLU A 3 -70.68 0.61 -12.39
CA GLU A 3 -70.52 0.10 -11.01
C GLU A 3 -69.12 -0.48 -10.68
N ARG A 4 -68.45 0.12 -9.65
CA ARG A 4 -67.44 -0.35 -8.64
C ARG A 4 -66.28 -1.29 -9.09
N ALA A 5 -65.04 -1.25 -8.57
CA ALA A 5 -64.50 -1.32 -7.19
C ALA A 5 -62.95 -1.07 -7.27
N VAL A 6 -62.23 -0.33 -6.39
CA VAL A 6 -61.80 -0.60 -5.00
C VAL A 6 -60.69 -1.67 -4.85
N VAL A 7 -59.48 -1.18 -4.48
CA VAL A 7 -58.51 -1.73 -3.46
C VAL A 7 -57.34 -2.67 -3.86
N GLU A 8 -56.14 -2.15 -3.52
CA GLU A 8 -54.91 -2.74 -2.93
C GLU A 8 -54.21 -3.99 -3.48
N GLY A 9 -52.87 -3.89 -3.54
CA GLY A 9 -51.98 -5.06 -3.62
C GLY A 9 -50.50 -4.77 -3.89
N LYS A 10 -49.80 -4.22 -2.88
CA LYS A 10 -48.34 -4.15 -2.62
C LYS A 10 -47.36 -4.88 -3.57
N SER A 11 -46.26 -4.21 -3.98
CA SER A 11 -44.90 -4.41 -3.40
C SER A 11 -43.79 -3.68 -4.20
N THR A 12 -43.32 -2.58 -3.62
CA THR A 12 -41.92 -2.13 -3.45
C THR A 12 -40.77 -2.61 -4.36
N ALA A 13 -40.21 -1.61 -5.07
CA ALA A 13 -38.81 -1.14 -5.10
C ALA A 13 -37.73 -1.85 -5.97
N PHE A 14 -36.68 -1.05 -6.26
CA PHE A 14 -35.36 -1.30 -6.89
C PHE A 14 -35.29 -1.01 -8.41
N VAL A 15 -34.41 -0.18 -8.99
CA VAL A 15 -33.47 0.89 -8.56
C VAL A 15 -33.30 1.79 -9.79
N GLU A 16 -33.66 3.06 -9.72
CA GLU A 16 -33.05 4.09 -10.55
C GLU A 16 -31.99 4.79 -9.69
N TYR A 17 -30.71 4.60 -10.00
CA TYR A 17 -29.62 5.33 -9.33
C TYR A 17 -28.93 6.24 -10.35
N ASN A 18 -29.58 7.36 -10.64
CA ASN A 18 -28.97 8.49 -11.34
C ASN A 18 -28.46 9.51 -10.30
N GLY A 19 -27.16 9.82 -10.40
CA GLY A 19 -26.54 11.10 -10.03
C GLY A 19 -26.82 11.71 -8.66
N SER A 20 -25.97 11.43 -7.65
CA SER A 20 -25.63 12.41 -6.61
C SER A 20 -24.43 11.98 -5.74
N TYR A 21 -23.21 12.02 -6.31
CA TYR A 21 -21.98 11.94 -5.50
C TYR A 21 -21.04 13.13 -5.72
N LYS A 22 -21.23 13.92 -6.78
CA LYS A 22 -20.44 15.12 -7.05
C LYS A 22 -20.88 16.36 -6.25
N ALA A 23 -22.08 16.35 -5.65
CA ALA A 23 -22.64 17.54 -4.98
C ALA A 23 -22.52 17.52 -3.44
N ARG A 24 -22.01 16.46 -2.80
CA ARG A 24 -21.88 16.41 -1.33
C ARG A 24 -20.46 16.52 -0.78
N ILE A 25 -19.44 16.51 -1.64
CA ILE A 25 -18.04 16.66 -1.20
C ILE A 25 -17.58 18.12 -1.24
N PHE A 26 -18.27 19.01 -1.96
CA PHE A 26 -17.93 20.44 -2.00
C PHE A 26 -18.45 21.25 -0.79
N ASP A 27 -19.60 20.89 -0.21
CA ASP A 27 -20.19 21.63 0.93
C ASP A 27 -19.47 21.38 2.28
N LEU A 28 -18.62 20.36 2.37
CA LEU A 28 -17.84 20.07 3.58
C LEU A 28 -16.53 20.87 3.69
N PHE A 29 -16.14 21.63 2.65
CA PHE A 29 -14.87 22.35 2.61
C PHE A 29 -14.98 23.87 2.88
N GLU A 30 -16.18 24.47 2.94
CA GLU A 30 -16.33 25.92 3.16
C GLU A 30 -16.70 26.35 4.59
N THR A 31 -17.00 25.44 5.52
CA THR A 31 -17.44 25.82 6.89
C THR A 31 -16.34 25.86 7.95
N GLY A 32 -15.06 25.86 7.55
CA GLY A 32 -13.91 25.75 8.47
C GLY A 32 -13.01 26.99 8.59
N ARG A 33 -13.40 28.16 8.08
CA ARG A 33 -12.63 29.40 8.26
C ARG A 33 -13.47 30.48 8.92
N HIS A 34 -13.45 30.52 10.25
CA HIS A 34 -13.35 31.79 10.97
C HIS A 34 -12.95 31.58 12.43
N GLY A 35 -11.90 32.29 12.83
CA GLY A 35 -11.63 32.66 14.22
C GLY A 35 -10.56 31.81 14.91
N VAL A 36 -9.34 32.35 15.02
CA VAL A 36 -8.70 32.52 16.34
C VAL A 36 -7.82 33.77 16.30
N LEU A 37 -8.18 34.73 17.16
CA LEU A 37 -7.44 35.94 17.52
C LEU A 37 -6.09 35.60 18.18
N GLY A 38 -5.14 36.53 18.06
CA GLY A 38 -3.82 36.40 18.67
C GLY A 38 -3.80 36.47 20.20
N ALA A 39 -2.69 35.96 20.76
CA ALA A 39 -2.18 36.37 22.05
C ALA A 39 -0.64 36.29 22.02
N ARG A 40 0.02 37.39 22.40
CA ARG A 40 1.44 37.50 22.73
C ARG A 40 1.63 37.20 24.22
N SER A 41 2.73 36.52 24.58
CA SER A 41 3.65 36.82 25.71
C SER A 41 4.61 35.63 25.87
N SER A 42 5.93 35.80 25.72
CA SER A 42 6.93 36.32 26.68
C SER A 42 7.48 35.24 27.61
N GLY A 43 8.79 34.99 27.51
CA GLY A 43 9.68 34.47 28.56
C GLY A 43 9.50 33.01 28.98
N ASP A 44 10.41 32.12 28.59
CA ASP A 44 11.54 31.80 29.45
C ASP A 44 12.46 30.74 28.83
N SER A 45 13.73 30.87 29.19
CA SER A 45 14.85 30.06 28.75
C SER A 45 14.94 28.78 29.57
N VAL A 46 14.92 27.63 28.90
CA VAL A 46 15.46 26.38 29.45
C VAL A 46 16.24 25.70 28.35
N GLY A 47 17.53 25.50 28.60
CA GLY A 47 18.43 24.78 27.71
C GLY A 47 17.94 23.35 27.50
N LEU A 48 18.01 22.90 26.24
CA LEU A 48 17.91 21.50 25.89
C LEU A 48 19.20 21.11 25.18
N GLU A 49 20.11 20.60 26.00
CA GLU A 49 21.19 19.72 25.57
C GLU A 49 20.62 18.53 24.79
N GLY A 50 21.38 18.06 23.80
CA GLY A 50 21.22 16.72 23.23
C GLY A 50 20.25 16.60 22.05
N ILE A 51 20.59 17.18 20.90
CA ILE A 51 20.03 16.70 19.63
C ILE A 51 20.67 15.33 19.38
N GLY A 52 19.89 14.27 19.65
CA GLY A 52 20.29 12.88 19.47
C GLY A 52 20.80 12.62 18.05
N MET A 53 22.00 12.07 17.96
CA MET A 53 22.52 11.55 16.71
C MET A 53 21.60 10.42 16.24
N GLY A 54 20.96 10.60 15.08
CA GLY A 54 20.33 9.47 14.39
C GLY A 54 21.37 8.37 14.23
N GLU A 55 20.99 7.12 14.54
CA GLU A 55 21.92 5.99 14.47
C GLU A 55 22.55 5.91 13.08
N VAL A 56 23.85 6.17 13.01
CA VAL A 56 24.61 6.08 11.76
C VAL A 56 24.89 4.60 11.51
N ILE A 57 24.10 3.99 10.62
CA ILE A 57 24.28 2.60 10.23
C ILE A 57 25.45 2.49 9.26
N ARG A 58 26.41 1.61 9.57
CA ARG A 58 27.62 1.46 8.76
C ARG A 58 27.28 0.84 7.42
N VAL A 59 28.03 1.23 6.39
CA VAL A 59 27.89 0.69 5.02
C VAL A 59 28.13 -0.82 4.98
N SER A 60 29.05 -1.31 5.83
CA SER A 60 29.32 -2.74 6.00
C SER A 60 28.07 -3.51 6.43
N ASP A 61 27.30 -2.96 7.35
CA ASP A 61 26.15 -3.62 7.96
C ASP A 61 25.00 -3.67 6.93
N LYS A 62 24.80 -2.58 6.19
CA LYS A 62 23.87 -2.51 5.04
C LYS A 62 24.25 -3.53 3.96
N LYS A 63 25.53 -3.68 3.65
CA LYS A 63 26.05 -4.63 2.65
C LYS A 63 25.83 -6.07 3.09
N GLN A 64 26.17 -6.39 4.33
CA GLN A 64 25.95 -7.72 4.91
C GLN A 64 24.47 -8.07 4.93
N PHE A 65 23.61 -7.12 5.32
CA PHE A 65 22.17 -7.31 5.29
C PHE A 65 21.64 -7.60 3.87
N LEU A 66 22.05 -6.83 2.87
CA LEU A 66 21.63 -7.08 1.48
C LEU A 66 22.06 -8.45 0.97
N GLN A 67 23.27 -8.89 1.33
CA GLN A 67 23.76 -10.23 0.98
C GLN A 67 22.92 -11.33 1.65
N TRP A 68 22.69 -11.21 2.96
CA TRP A 68 21.84 -12.13 3.72
C TRP A 68 20.41 -12.18 3.13
N PHE A 69 19.83 -11.01 2.85
CA PHE A 69 18.48 -10.89 2.32
C PHE A 69 18.34 -11.56 0.95
N LEU A 70 19.28 -11.30 0.04
CA LEU A 70 19.29 -11.86 -1.32
C LEU A 70 19.60 -13.37 -1.36
N GLN A 71 20.21 -13.93 -0.31
CA GLN A 71 20.42 -15.37 -0.16
C GLN A 71 19.17 -16.07 0.40
N ARG A 72 18.38 -15.39 1.22
CA ARG A 72 17.25 -15.99 1.95
C ARG A 72 15.89 -15.79 1.27
N TYR A 73 15.72 -14.73 0.51
CA TYR A 73 14.44 -14.39 -0.11
C TYR A 73 14.54 -14.31 -1.63
N GLU A 74 13.61 -14.99 -2.30
CA GLU A 74 13.37 -14.80 -3.71
C GLU A 74 12.47 -13.58 -3.92
N LEU A 75 12.84 -12.71 -4.88
CA LEU A 75 12.11 -11.49 -5.18
C LEU A 75 11.09 -11.72 -6.29
N ARG A 76 9.93 -11.06 -6.18
CA ARG A 76 8.91 -11.09 -7.26
C ARG A 76 9.40 -10.51 -8.58
N SER A 77 10.38 -9.61 -8.53
CA SER A 77 11.09 -9.11 -9.71
C SER A 77 12.57 -9.50 -9.63
N PRO A 78 13.05 -10.36 -10.54
CA PRO A 78 14.48 -10.68 -10.67
C PRO A 78 15.34 -9.43 -10.98
N GLU A 79 14.80 -8.47 -11.73
CA GLU A 79 15.42 -7.17 -12.02
C GLU A 79 15.65 -6.38 -10.73
N ALA A 80 14.68 -6.36 -9.81
CA ALA A 80 14.84 -5.70 -8.52
C ALA A 80 15.97 -6.35 -7.70
N GLY A 81 16.14 -7.67 -7.80
CA GLY A 81 17.30 -8.36 -7.22
C GLY A 81 18.63 -7.92 -7.83
N ARG A 82 18.67 -7.72 -9.15
CA ARG A 82 19.85 -7.15 -9.83
C ARG A 82 20.15 -5.73 -9.36
N LEU A 83 19.12 -4.90 -9.16
CA LEU A 83 19.26 -3.55 -8.59
C LEU A 83 19.85 -3.61 -7.18
N LEU A 84 19.33 -4.45 -6.28
CA LEU A 84 19.87 -4.59 -4.92
C LEU A 84 21.32 -5.08 -4.91
N ARG A 85 21.68 -6.03 -5.79
CA ARG A 85 23.09 -6.47 -5.95
C ARG A 85 23.98 -5.32 -6.44
N TYR A 86 23.49 -4.51 -7.39
CA TYR A 86 24.21 -3.34 -7.86
C TYR A 86 24.47 -2.35 -6.71
N LEU A 87 23.43 -2.01 -5.93
CA LEU A 87 23.57 -1.14 -4.75
C LEU A 87 24.58 -1.70 -3.74
N SER A 88 24.51 -3.01 -3.45
CA SER A 88 25.44 -3.68 -2.52
C SER A 88 26.91 -3.63 -2.96
N ASN A 89 27.17 -3.52 -4.27
CA ASN A 89 28.53 -3.48 -4.81
C ASN A 89 29.10 -2.06 -4.93
N GLN A 90 28.24 -1.04 -4.94
CA GLN A 90 28.65 0.36 -5.09
C GLN A 90 28.61 1.06 -3.73
N GLU A 91 29.72 1.04 -2.99
CA GLU A 91 29.76 1.55 -1.62
C GLU A 91 29.35 3.03 -1.49
N HIS A 92 29.73 3.86 -2.47
CA HIS A 92 29.35 5.28 -2.49
C HIS A 92 27.83 5.50 -2.64
N ILE A 93 27.13 4.62 -3.38
CA ILE A 93 25.67 4.66 -3.49
C ILE A 93 25.05 4.08 -2.23
N LEU A 94 25.60 2.98 -1.71
CA LEU A 94 25.10 2.31 -0.51
C LEU A 94 25.18 3.21 0.74
N GLN A 95 26.15 4.13 0.79
CA GLN A 95 26.23 5.19 1.79
C GLN A 95 24.98 6.08 1.81
N ARG A 96 24.34 6.28 0.65
CA ARG A 96 23.13 7.09 0.44
C ARG A 96 21.85 6.26 0.51
N VAL A 97 21.95 4.95 0.72
CA VAL A 97 20.79 4.07 0.87
C VAL A 97 20.39 4.01 2.32
N HIS A 98 19.13 4.31 2.62
CA HIS A 98 18.54 4.26 3.95
C HIS A 98 17.42 3.23 3.97
N PHE A 99 17.48 2.23 4.86
CA PHE A 99 16.35 1.32 4.99
C PHE A 99 15.29 1.93 5.91
N ALA A 100 14.03 1.89 5.46
CA ALA A 100 12.91 2.45 6.20
C ALA A 100 11.68 1.55 6.09
N ASP A 101 10.95 1.40 7.20
CA ASP A 101 9.67 0.70 7.20
C ASP A 101 8.55 1.54 6.56
N ASP A 102 8.69 2.86 6.63
CA ASP A 102 7.70 3.81 6.18
C ASP A 102 8.32 4.78 5.18
N LEU A 103 7.82 4.72 3.95
CA LEU A 103 8.30 5.51 2.82
C LEU A 103 7.55 6.85 2.68
N ARG A 104 6.75 7.25 3.68
CA ARG A 104 5.96 8.49 3.66
C ARG A 104 6.81 9.75 3.57
N ASN A 105 6.43 10.62 2.63
CA ASN A 105 7.01 11.95 2.41
C ASN A 105 8.52 11.96 2.10
N LEU A 106 9.04 10.84 1.57
CA LEU A 106 10.44 10.74 1.19
C LEU A 106 10.61 11.04 -0.31
N PRO A 107 11.66 11.82 -0.68
CA PRO A 107 11.81 12.35 -2.03
C PRO A 107 12.12 11.26 -3.07
N LYS A 108 12.80 10.18 -2.67
CA LYS A 108 13.25 9.09 -3.54
C LYS A 108 13.14 7.76 -2.82
N THR A 109 12.21 6.90 -3.26
CA THR A 109 11.89 5.65 -2.55
C THR A 109 11.85 4.44 -3.46
N LEU A 110 12.22 3.29 -2.90
CA LEU A 110 12.11 1.97 -3.51
C LEU A 110 11.31 1.05 -2.59
N LEU A 111 10.26 0.46 -3.14
CA LEU A 111 9.52 -0.65 -2.53
C LEU A 111 9.84 -1.91 -3.32
N ILE A 112 10.30 -2.96 -2.63
CA ILE A 112 10.65 -4.23 -3.25
C ILE A 112 10.03 -5.37 -2.45
N SER A 113 9.34 -6.29 -3.13
CA SER A 113 8.63 -7.39 -2.49
C SER A 113 9.22 -8.76 -2.85
N ALA A 114 9.37 -9.60 -1.83
CA ALA A 114 9.67 -11.02 -1.96
C ALA A 114 8.44 -11.81 -2.45
N THR A 115 8.65 -13.01 -3.00
CA THR A 115 7.58 -13.88 -3.51
C THR A 115 6.55 -14.24 -2.44
N CYS A 116 7.01 -14.37 -1.19
CA CYS A 116 6.24 -14.79 -0.02
C CYS A 116 5.20 -13.78 0.54
N VAL A 117 4.98 -12.62 -0.10
CA VAL A 117 4.01 -11.60 0.34
C VAL A 117 3.23 -11.00 -0.83
N ASP A 118 1.92 -10.80 -0.68
CA ASP A 118 1.03 -10.31 -1.75
C ASP A 118 1.03 -8.80 -1.98
N THR A 119 2.23 -8.20 -1.95
CA THR A 119 2.43 -6.78 -2.26
C THR A 119 2.94 -6.60 -3.69
N ALA A 120 2.84 -5.38 -4.23
CA ALA A 120 3.38 -5.04 -5.54
C ALA A 120 4.88 -5.40 -5.63
N PRO A 121 5.34 -6.00 -6.75
CA PRO A 121 6.69 -6.55 -6.86
C PRO A 121 7.78 -5.49 -6.71
N PHE A 122 7.56 -4.32 -7.31
CA PHE A 122 8.49 -3.21 -7.34
C PHE A 122 7.76 -1.88 -7.52
N ARG A 123 8.19 -0.84 -6.81
CA ARG A 123 7.82 0.56 -7.09
C ARG A 123 9.02 1.47 -6.84
N PHE A 124 9.24 2.41 -7.75
CA PHE A 124 10.16 3.52 -7.57
C PHE A 124 9.39 4.83 -7.60
N CYS A 125 9.58 5.66 -6.58
CA CYS A 125 8.97 6.99 -6.51
C CYS A 125 10.05 8.06 -6.41
N LYS A 126 9.96 9.10 -7.24
CA LYS A 126 10.82 10.28 -7.16
C LYS A 126 9.99 11.55 -7.31
N ASN A 127 10.02 12.43 -6.32
CA ASN A 127 9.29 13.71 -6.31
C ASN A 127 7.80 13.57 -6.69
N GLY A 128 7.13 12.53 -6.16
CA GLY A 128 5.72 12.24 -6.42
C GLY A 128 5.42 11.50 -7.73
N ARG A 129 6.42 11.27 -8.60
CA ARG A 129 6.25 10.43 -9.78
C ARG A 129 6.57 8.98 -9.46
N VAL A 130 5.63 8.08 -9.76
CA VAL A 130 5.79 6.64 -9.52
C VAL A 130 5.95 5.88 -10.82
N THR A 131 6.89 4.95 -10.83
CA THR A 131 7.09 3.96 -11.89
C THR A 131 7.20 2.56 -11.29
N THR A 132 6.73 1.57 -12.03
CA THR A 132 6.91 0.15 -11.73
C THR A 132 8.09 -0.46 -12.52
N SER A 133 8.77 0.35 -13.34
CA SER A 133 9.92 -0.05 -14.14
C SER A 133 11.21 -0.02 -13.32
N VAL A 134 11.83 -1.19 -13.13
CA VAL A 134 13.15 -1.29 -12.48
C VAL A 134 14.24 -0.63 -13.34
N ALA A 135 14.10 -0.67 -14.66
CA ALA A 135 15.06 -0.06 -15.58
C ALA A 135 15.13 1.47 -15.41
N ASP A 136 13.99 2.11 -15.16
CA ASP A 136 13.95 3.56 -14.92
C ASP A 136 14.56 3.93 -13.57
N ALA A 137 14.29 3.13 -12.53
CA ALA A 137 14.96 3.28 -11.24
C ALA A 137 16.48 3.11 -11.37
N PHE A 138 16.93 2.09 -12.10
CA PHE A 138 18.34 1.80 -12.33
C PHE A 138 19.04 2.97 -13.05
N ARG A 139 18.39 3.54 -14.07
CA ARG A 139 18.89 4.71 -14.80
C ARG A 139 19.01 5.94 -13.91
N ASP A 140 17.99 6.22 -13.12
CA ASP A 140 17.96 7.38 -12.22
C ASP A 140 19.04 7.28 -11.14
N ILE A 141 19.18 6.12 -10.49
CA ILE A 141 20.19 5.89 -9.44
C ILE A 141 21.60 6.04 -10.00
N ARG A 142 21.85 5.54 -11.22
CA ARG A 142 23.15 5.70 -11.88
C ARG A 142 23.44 7.15 -12.27
N GLN A 143 22.43 7.90 -12.68
CA GLN A 143 22.57 9.30 -13.06
C GLN A 143 22.78 10.21 -11.85
N PHE A 144 22.15 9.88 -10.71
CA PHE A 144 22.17 10.67 -9.49
C PHE A 144 22.63 9.84 -8.27
N PRO A 145 23.92 9.46 -8.21
CA PRO A 145 24.45 8.57 -7.17
C PRO A 145 24.59 9.24 -5.80
N ASN A 146 24.55 10.57 -5.74
CA ASN A 146 24.70 11.36 -4.52
C ASN A 146 23.35 11.66 -3.82
N GLU A 147 22.23 11.30 -4.44
CA GLU A 147 20.90 11.47 -3.85
C GLU A 147 20.62 10.35 -2.84
N ASP A 148 20.00 10.70 -1.70
CA ASP A 148 19.56 9.73 -0.71
C ASP A 148 18.40 8.89 -1.27
N ILE A 149 18.43 7.57 -1.03
CA ILE A 149 17.49 6.58 -1.53
C ILE A 149 16.92 5.80 -0.35
N TYR A 150 15.60 5.81 -0.19
CA TYR A 150 14.95 5.11 0.91
C TYR A 150 14.34 3.80 0.44
N ILE A 151 14.72 2.68 1.05
CA ILE A 151 14.31 1.34 0.61
C ILE A 151 13.46 0.66 1.69
N SER A 152 12.29 0.16 1.29
CA SER A 152 11.49 -0.74 2.11
C SER A 152 11.40 -2.11 1.43
N LEU A 153 11.71 -3.15 2.20
CA LEU A 153 11.65 -4.54 1.75
C LEU A 153 10.43 -5.21 2.37
N PHE A 154 9.65 -5.88 1.54
CA PHE A 154 8.45 -6.61 1.96
C PHE A 154 8.71 -8.11 1.82
N PHE A 155 8.71 -8.81 2.95
CA PHE A 155 8.90 -10.25 3.03
C PHE A 155 8.20 -10.78 4.30
N ARG A 156 8.03 -12.09 4.40
CA ARG A 156 7.33 -12.73 5.51
C ARG A 156 8.01 -12.40 6.85
N ASN A 157 7.21 -12.06 7.86
CA ASN A 157 7.66 -11.77 9.23
C ASN A 157 8.73 -10.67 9.35
N ARG A 158 8.73 -9.68 8.44
CA ARG A 158 9.74 -8.60 8.44
C ARG A 158 9.81 -7.81 9.75
N SER A 159 8.68 -7.64 10.45
CA SER A 159 8.61 -6.90 11.73
C SER A 159 9.32 -7.60 12.88
N ALA A 160 9.45 -8.94 12.81
CA ALA A 160 10.13 -9.75 13.81
C ALA A 160 11.58 -10.11 13.40
N CYS A 161 12.03 -9.65 12.22
CA CYS A 161 13.35 -9.97 11.69
C CYS A 161 14.43 -9.07 12.30
N ALA A 162 15.31 -9.64 13.11
CA ALA A 162 16.39 -8.92 13.80
C ALA A 162 17.39 -8.31 12.81
N GLU A 163 17.73 -9.03 11.73
CA GLU A 163 18.66 -8.57 10.70
C GLU A 163 18.13 -7.35 9.95
N TYR A 164 16.82 -7.29 9.72
CA TYR A 164 16.19 -6.13 9.11
C TYR A 164 16.09 -4.98 10.10
N ALA A 165 15.67 -5.24 11.33
CA ALA A 165 15.59 -4.23 12.39
C ALA A 165 16.94 -3.54 12.64
N ALA A 166 18.05 -4.28 12.57
CA ALA A 166 19.40 -3.75 12.76
C ALA A 166 19.84 -2.73 11.68
N VAL A 167 19.21 -2.74 10.50
CA VAL A 167 19.53 -1.81 9.40
C VAL A 167 18.46 -0.73 9.20
N LEU A 168 17.38 -0.73 9.97
CA LEU A 168 16.31 0.27 9.87
C LEU A 168 16.76 1.61 10.44
N GLU A 169 16.65 2.66 9.63
CA GLU A 169 17.01 4.01 10.03
C GLU A 169 15.78 4.79 10.51
N ARG A 170 15.81 5.23 11.77
CA ARG A 170 14.76 6.09 12.34
C ARG A 170 14.73 7.43 11.63
N GLN A 171 13.63 7.69 10.92
CA GLN A 171 13.36 8.96 10.27
C GLN A 171 13.09 10.04 11.33
N ILE A 172 13.95 11.06 11.43
CA ILE A 172 13.64 12.28 12.19
C ILE A 172 12.58 13.04 11.39
N ARG A 173 11.30 12.84 11.71
CA ARG A 173 10.19 13.46 10.98
C ARG A 173 10.07 14.94 11.33
N PRO A 174 10.06 15.87 10.36
CA PRO A 174 9.34 17.12 10.56
C PRO A 174 7.83 16.83 10.58
N THR A 175 7.13 17.42 11.54
CA THR A 175 5.68 17.24 11.80
C THR A 175 4.82 17.22 10.52
N GLN A 176 3.90 16.25 10.50
CA GLN A 176 2.98 15.87 9.42
C GLN A 176 2.33 17.00 8.61
N ARG A 177 2.46 16.90 7.28
CA ARG A 177 1.30 16.96 6.37
C ARG A 177 1.28 15.65 5.58
N GLN A 178 0.16 14.93 5.61
CA GLN A 178 -0.03 13.76 4.76
C GLN A 178 0.01 14.26 3.30
N SER A 179 0.93 13.78 2.48
CA SER A 179 0.97 14.24 1.08
C SER A 179 -0.23 13.70 0.32
N VAL A 180 -0.78 14.52 -0.58
CA VAL A 180 -1.95 14.20 -1.44
C VAL A 180 -1.77 12.85 -2.16
N PHE A 181 -0.52 12.51 -2.48
CA PHE A 181 -0.13 11.25 -3.10
C PHE A 181 -0.45 10.00 -2.25
N PHE A 182 -0.34 10.08 -0.91
CA PHE A 182 -0.72 8.95 -0.04
C PHE A 182 -2.22 8.75 0.02
N LEU A 183 -3.00 9.83 -0.05
CA LEU A 183 -4.45 9.71 -0.17
C LEU A 183 -4.83 9.04 -1.51
N GLU A 184 -4.15 9.39 -2.60
CA GLU A 184 -4.37 8.74 -3.90
C GLU A 184 -4.01 7.24 -3.89
N LEU A 185 -2.88 6.88 -3.27
CA LEU A 185 -2.46 5.48 -3.17
C LEU A 185 -3.40 4.67 -2.25
N GLN A 186 -3.83 5.24 -1.13
CA GLN A 186 -4.82 4.62 -0.25
C GLN A 186 -6.16 4.48 -0.95
N ALA A 187 -6.62 5.51 -1.66
CA ALA A 187 -7.83 5.44 -2.46
C ALA A 187 -7.73 4.35 -3.53
N TYR A 188 -6.58 4.22 -4.20
CA TYR A 188 -6.34 3.16 -5.17
C TYR A 188 -6.44 1.76 -4.53
N TRP A 189 -5.83 1.54 -3.37
CA TRP A 189 -5.93 0.25 -2.66
C TRP A 189 -7.35 -0.06 -2.18
N ILE A 190 -8.07 0.93 -1.67
CA ILE A 190 -9.46 0.78 -1.26
C ILE A 190 -10.33 0.45 -2.47
N LEU A 191 -10.15 1.16 -3.58
CA LEU A 191 -10.87 0.91 -4.83
C LEU A 191 -10.57 -0.48 -5.40
N ASP A 192 -9.31 -0.91 -5.39
CA ASP A 192 -8.91 -2.24 -5.86
C ASP A 192 -9.52 -3.34 -4.98
N ALA A 193 -9.53 -3.15 -3.65
CA ALA A 193 -10.17 -4.08 -2.71
C ALA A 193 -11.68 -4.18 -2.94
N ILE A 194 -12.37 -3.04 -3.08
CA ILE A 194 -13.81 -3.01 -3.37
C ILE A 194 -14.10 -3.66 -4.73
N HIS A 195 -13.26 -3.39 -5.74
CA HIS A 195 -13.44 -3.95 -7.08
C HIS A 195 -13.34 -5.48 -7.06
N ARG A 196 -12.33 -6.04 -6.38
CA ARG A 196 -12.17 -7.49 -6.22
C ARG A 196 -13.35 -8.11 -5.49
N GLU A 197 -13.82 -7.47 -4.43
CA GLU A 197 -14.97 -7.93 -3.64
C GLU A 197 -16.25 -7.97 -4.47
N VAL A 198 -16.52 -6.94 -5.27
CA VAL A 198 -17.69 -6.89 -6.17
C VAL A 198 -17.61 -7.99 -7.23
N LEU A 199 -16.44 -8.19 -7.85
CA LEU A 199 -16.24 -9.25 -8.84
C LEU A 199 -16.39 -10.64 -8.22
N TYR A 200 -15.85 -10.85 -7.02
CA TYR A 200 -15.97 -12.11 -6.31
C TYR A 200 -17.44 -12.46 -6.06
N ARG A 201 -18.23 -11.52 -5.51
CA ARG A 201 -19.67 -11.72 -5.32
C ARG A 201 -20.41 -11.99 -6.63
N HIS A 202 -20.11 -11.24 -7.69
CA HIS A 202 -20.73 -11.44 -8.99
C HIS A 202 -20.54 -12.88 -9.52
N TRP A 203 -19.31 -13.39 -9.43
CA TRP A 203 -19.01 -14.75 -9.88
C TRP A 203 -19.56 -15.82 -8.93
N MET A 204 -19.66 -15.53 -7.63
CA MET A 204 -20.31 -16.41 -6.67
C MET A 204 -21.80 -16.58 -6.99
N GLU A 205 -22.51 -15.47 -7.19
CA GLU A 205 -23.93 -15.49 -7.61
C GLU A 205 -24.11 -16.17 -8.98
N ALA A 206 -23.16 -16.00 -9.90
CA ALA A 206 -23.19 -16.69 -11.18
C ALA A 206 -23.03 -18.21 -11.00
N ALA A 207 -22.16 -18.66 -10.10
CA ALA A 207 -22.02 -20.06 -9.77
C ALA A 207 -23.30 -20.63 -9.13
N ASP A 208 -23.93 -19.90 -8.22
CA ASP A 208 -25.19 -20.31 -7.58
C ASP A 208 -26.32 -20.46 -8.62
N ARG A 209 -26.48 -19.47 -9.52
CA ARG A 209 -27.43 -19.56 -10.64
C ARG A 209 -27.14 -20.74 -11.57
N ALA A 210 -25.86 -21.04 -11.82
CA ALA A 210 -25.47 -22.19 -12.62
C ALA A 210 -25.91 -23.52 -11.98
N LEU A 211 -25.79 -23.62 -10.65
CA LEU A 211 -26.22 -24.80 -9.89
C LEU A 211 -27.74 -24.95 -9.91
N GLU A 212 -28.48 -23.84 -9.74
CA GLU A 212 -29.95 -23.84 -9.81
C GLU A 212 -30.48 -24.28 -11.18
N LEU A 213 -29.82 -23.84 -12.26
CA LEU A 213 -30.23 -24.12 -13.64
C LEU A 213 -29.60 -25.42 -14.20
N GLY A 214 -28.66 -26.04 -13.48
CA GLY A 214 -27.89 -27.19 -13.96
C GLY A 214 -26.94 -26.87 -15.13
N ASP A 215 -26.55 -25.60 -15.30
CA ASP A 215 -25.69 -25.14 -16.40
C ASP A 215 -24.21 -25.37 -16.06
N ARG A 216 -23.67 -26.48 -16.58
CA ARG A 216 -22.29 -26.91 -16.34
C ARG A 216 -21.26 -25.95 -16.93
N GLU A 217 -21.53 -25.32 -18.08
CA GLU A 217 -20.56 -24.43 -18.73
C GLU A 217 -20.43 -23.12 -17.97
N LEU A 218 -21.56 -22.57 -17.51
CA LEU A 218 -21.57 -21.35 -16.72
C LEU A 218 -20.88 -21.56 -15.36
N PHE A 219 -21.10 -22.72 -14.73
CA PHE A 219 -20.43 -23.08 -13.49
C PHE A 219 -18.90 -23.20 -13.67
N GLU A 220 -18.43 -23.90 -14.72
CA GLU A 220 -16.99 -24.04 -14.98
C GLU A 220 -16.31 -22.70 -15.24
N LYS A 221 -17.01 -21.78 -15.93
CA LYS A 221 -16.53 -20.42 -16.17
C LYS A 221 -16.43 -19.62 -14.87
N ALA A 222 -17.48 -19.62 -14.06
CA ALA A 222 -17.50 -18.93 -12.77
C ALA A 222 -16.42 -19.48 -11.81
N ALA A 223 -16.27 -20.81 -11.72
CA ALA A 223 -15.26 -21.45 -10.90
C ALA A 223 -13.81 -21.15 -11.34
N ARG A 224 -13.58 -20.87 -12.63
CA ARG A 224 -12.26 -20.45 -13.14
C ARG A 224 -11.94 -19.02 -12.70
N GLU A 225 -12.89 -18.12 -12.83
CA GLU A 225 -12.70 -16.72 -12.45
C GLU A 225 -12.58 -16.55 -10.92
N LEU A 226 -13.36 -17.30 -10.13
CA LEU A 226 -13.22 -17.32 -8.67
C LEU A 226 -11.83 -17.83 -8.23
N ARG A 227 -11.31 -18.89 -8.87
CA ARG A 227 -9.94 -19.39 -8.60
C ARG A 227 -8.86 -18.39 -8.96
N ARG A 228 -9.07 -17.59 -10.01
CA ARG A 228 -8.14 -16.54 -10.42
C ARG A 228 -8.16 -15.34 -9.47
N LEU A 229 -9.35 -14.96 -8.98
CA LEU A 229 -9.51 -13.84 -8.06
C LEU A 229 -8.96 -14.16 -6.65
N GLY A 230 -9.04 -15.43 -6.23
CA GLY A 230 -8.68 -15.86 -4.88
C GLY A 230 -9.74 -15.43 -3.86
N ASP A 231 -9.88 -16.18 -2.76
CA ASP A 231 -10.79 -15.78 -1.67
C ASP A 231 -10.23 -14.53 -0.97
N PRO A 232 -10.93 -13.38 -1.02
CA PRO A 232 -10.47 -12.16 -0.35
C PRO A 232 -10.32 -12.32 1.18
N ASP A 233 -10.99 -13.29 1.79
CA ASP A 233 -10.95 -13.58 3.24
C ASP A 233 -9.94 -14.66 3.64
N ALA A 234 -9.30 -15.37 2.69
CA ALA A 234 -8.34 -16.44 3.03
C ALA A 234 -7.10 -15.92 3.79
N VAL A 235 -6.76 -14.64 3.61
CA VAL A 235 -5.67 -13.98 4.36
C VAL A 235 -6.06 -13.78 5.83
N ILE A 236 -7.34 -13.56 6.14
CA ILE A 236 -7.82 -13.36 7.51
C ILE A 236 -7.93 -14.70 8.24
N ARG A 237 -8.38 -15.76 7.54
CA ARG A 237 -8.53 -17.11 8.14
C ARG A 237 -7.19 -17.80 8.42
N SER A 238 -6.16 -17.56 7.59
CA SER A 238 -4.83 -18.16 7.78
C SER A 238 -4.04 -17.60 8.97
N VAL A 239 -4.47 -16.47 9.55
CA VAL A 239 -3.87 -15.88 10.77
C VAL A 239 -4.59 -16.38 12.04
N GLY A 240 -5.75 -17.00 11.93
CA GLY A 240 -6.60 -17.39 13.07
C GLY A 240 -6.57 -18.87 13.48
N THR A 241 -5.71 -19.71 12.89
CA THR A 241 -5.75 -21.18 13.10
C THR A 241 -4.51 -21.81 13.75
N GLU A 242 -3.59 -21.05 14.34
CA GLU A 242 -2.46 -21.61 15.12
C GLU A 242 -2.59 -21.48 16.66
N GLU A 243 -3.80 -21.25 17.19
CA GLU A 243 -4.09 -21.43 18.63
C GLU A 243 -5.19 -22.47 18.85
N ASN A 244 -4.80 -23.74 18.72
CA ASN A 244 -5.34 -24.93 19.41
C ASN A 244 -5.03 -26.15 18.54
N ILE A 245 -3.92 -26.84 18.81
CA ILE A 245 -3.84 -28.26 19.24
C ILE A 245 -2.48 -28.44 19.92
#